data_AF-A0A930P3U1-F1
#
_entry.id   AF-A0A930P3U1-F1
#
_cell.length_a   1.000
_cell.length_b   1.000
_cell.length_c   1.000
_cell.angle_alpha   90.00
_cell.angle_beta   90.00
_cell.angle_gamma   90.00
#
_symmetry.space_group_name_H-M   'P 1'
#
loop_
_entity.id
_entity.type
_entity.pdbx_description
1 polymer ?
#
loop_
_entity_poly.entity_id
_entity_poly.type
_entity_poly.pdbx_seq_one_letter_code
_entity_poly.pdbx_strand_id
1 'polypeptide(L)'
;RIEYMYTNNKLHSYANQLIEENNRRKLNLFPNMSVSYAFNDKNKVALSYSRRQDKPRYEDLNPFEYLLDELSYWKGNPFLKPQISNKIILNYTWSSLSLSLYYNKLDDYFTSLTDVFEHNKTIMTTKNIGTQQQIGLEAVYSKRLTSWWDINSNIGFYYFDNKLNYENYKQEYKRPSCFLSANNNFHLPLGIDLELSGRYYSKRQGGSYEVNKSTGGIDLDLNKSWNNNRFRLSLLMTDLLHTERWDSYGIKDSLNLSSWGYGESRKIMLRFTYSIGKQKFEKEEKNLEELKRL
;
A
#
# COMPACT_ATOMS: atom_id res chain seq x y z
N ARG A 1 8.36 -11.96 -20.94
CA ARG A 1 9.77 -12.08 -20.48
C ARG A 1 10.00 -13.50 -19.98
N ILE A 2 11.11 -14.14 -20.35
CA ILE A 2 11.55 -15.41 -19.78
C ILE A 2 12.77 -15.10 -18.89
N GLU A 3 12.85 -15.69 -17.71
CA GLU A 3 13.99 -15.55 -16.81
C GLU A 3 14.43 -16.94 -16.34
N TYR A 4 15.72 -17.21 -16.44
CA TYR A 4 16.36 -18.36 -15.82
C TYR A 4 17.11 -17.89 -14.58
N MET A 5 16.87 -18.56 -13.45
CA MET A 5 17.48 -18.22 -12.17
C MET A 5 18.14 -19.46 -11.56
N TYR A 6 19.41 -19.30 -11.18
CA TYR A 6 20.16 -20.24 -10.36
C TYR A 6 20.45 -19.61 -9.01
N THR A 7 20.11 -20.29 -7.92
CA THR A 7 20.35 -19.83 -6.55
C THR A 7 21.07 -20.93 -5.79
N ASN A 8 22.18 -20.58 -5.15
CA ASN A 8 22.97 -21.45 -4.28
C ASN A 8 23.14 -20.74 -2.94
N ASN A 9 22.47 -21.25 -1.91
CA ASN A 9 22.58 -20.72 -0.55
C ASN A 9 23.36 -21.71 0.28
N LYS A 10 24.47 -21.26 0.90
CA LYS A 10 25.27 -22.07 1.83
C LYS A 10 25.36 -21.32 3.15
N LEU A 11 24.87 -21.93 4.23
CA LEU A 11 24.98 -21.39 5.57
C LEU A 11 26.02 -22.20 6.34
N HIS A 12 27.08 -21.53 6.81
CA HIS A 12 28.11 -22.13 7.66
C HIS A 12 27.93 -21.65 9.10
N SER A 13 27.54 -22.55 10.00
CA SER A 13 27.50 -22.25 11.44
C SER A 13 28.83 -22.61 12.10
N TYR A 14 29.52 -21.62 12.67
CA TYR A 14 30.76 -21.83 13.43
C TYR A 14 30.53 -22.51 14.78
N ALA A 15 29.34 -22.38 15.36
CA ALA A 15 29.03 -22.93 16.68
C ALA A 15 28.77 -24.45 16.63
N ASN A 16 28.08 -24.95 15.59
CA ASN A 16 27.64 -26.35 15.51
C ASN A 16 28.24 -27.12 14.32
N GLN A 17 29.14 -26.55 13.52
CA GLN A 17 29.67 -27.13 12.27
C GLN A 17 28.61 -27.64 11.27
N LEU A 18 27.37 -27.17 11.41
CA LEU A 18 26.28 -27.50 10.49
C LEU A 18 26.42 -26.66 9.22
N ILE A 19 26.40 -27.35 8.07
CA ILE A 19 26.36 -26.74 6.75
C ILE A 19 24.98 -27.01 6.18
N GLU A 20 24.18 -25.96 5.99
CA GLU A 20 22.90 -26.06 5.30
C GLU A 20 23.04 -25.48 3.90
N GLU A 21 22.87 -26.32 2.88
CA GLU A 21 22.94 -25.92 1.47
C GLU A 21 21.57 -26.04 0.78
N ASN A 22 21.22 -25.06 -0.04
CA ASN A 22 20.03 -25.11 -0.89
C ASN A 22 20.35 -24.61 -2.30
N ASN A 23 20.31 -25.55 -3.25
CA ASN A 23 20.52 -25.29 -4.67
C ASN A 23 19.19 -25.33 -5.41
N ARG A 24 18.87 -24.26 -6.15
CA ARG A 24 17.61 -24.13 -6.90
C ARG A 24 17.88 -23.65 -8.31
N ARG A 25 17.24 -24.30 -9.28
CA ARG A 25 17.19 -23.91 -10.69
C ARG A 25 15.72 -23.73 -11.07
N LYS A 26 15.35 -22.55 -11.56
CA LYS A 26 13.99 -22.28 -12.06
C LYS A 26 14.05 -21.50 -13.36
N LEU A 27 13.27 -21.95 -14.35
CA LEU A 27 12.94 -21.21 -15.56
C LEU A 27 11.51 -20.70 -15.39
N ASN A 28 11.33 -19.37 -15.34
CA ASN A 28 10.02 -18.75 -15.14
C ASN A 28 9.64 -17.88 -16.34
N LEU A 29 8.36 -17.90 -16.69
CA LEU A 29 7.75 -17.03 -17.70
C LEU A 29 6.95 -15.92 -17.00
N PHE A 30 7.22 -14.68 -17.39
CA PHE A 30 6.56 -13.46 -16.92
C PHE A 30 5.88 -12.76 -18.08
N PRO A 31 4.66 -13.19 -18.46
CA PRO A 31 3.83 -12.45 -19.39
C PRO A 31 3.33 -11.16 -18.75
N ASN A 32 3.21 -10.12 -19.57
CA ASN A 32 2.51 -8.90 -19.24
C ASN A 32 1.72 -8.49 -20.47
N MET A 33 0.39 -8.48 -20.35
CA MET A 33 -0.52 -8.24 -21.45
C MET A 33 -1.54 -7.21 -20.99
N SER A 34 -1.80 -6.21 -21.83
CA SER A 34 -2.89 -5.27 -21.63
C SER A 34 -3.61 -5.04 -22.94
N VAL A 35 -4.94 -5.02 -22.87
CA VAL A 35 -5.81 -4.68 -23.99
C VAL A 35 -6.74 -3.59 -23.48
N SER A 36 -6.87 -2.51 -24.24
CA SER A 36 -7.80 -1.44 -23.91
C SER A 36 -8.60 -1.03 -25.12
N TYR A 37 -9.88 -0.75 -24.90
CA TYR A 37 -10.81 -0.29 -25.91
C TYR A 37 -11.48 0.99 -25.41
N ALA A 38 -11.37 2.06 -26.18
CA ALA A 38 -12.08 3.31 -25.94
C ALA A 38 -13.34 3.33 -26.81
N PHE A 39 -14.52 3.29 -26.19
CA PHE A 39 -15.79 3.41 -26.91
C PHE A 39 -16.01 4.85 -27.40
N ASN A 40 -15.53 5.83 -26.63
CA ASN A 40 -15.52 7.26 -26.93
C ASN A 40 -14.53 7.97 -25.97
N ASP A 41 -14.44 9.31 -26.05
CA ASP A 41 -13.52 10.10 -25.21
C ASP A 41 -13.78 9.98 -23.70
N LYS A 42 -14.96 9.50 -23.30
CA LYS A 42 -15.38 9.39 -21.90
C LYS A 42 -15.42 7.95 -21.40
N ASN A 43 -15.50 6.96 -22.28
CA ASN A 43 -15.73 5.56 -21.93
C ASN A 43 -14.58 4.69 -22.42
N LYS A 44 -13.84 4.11 -21.48
CA LYS A 44 -12.71 3.22 -21.77
C LYS A 44 -12.76 1.98 -20.89
N VAL A 45 -12.58 0.82 -21.51
CA VAL A 45 -12.34 -0.45 -20.79
C VAL A 45 -10.89 -0.84 -21.02
N ALA A 46 -10.23 -1.34 -19.98
CA ALA A 46 -8.91 -1.93 -20.09
C ALA A 46 -8.82 -3.21 -19.26
N LEU A 47 -8.43 -4.32 -19.89
CA LEU A 47 -8.10 -5.57 -19.22
C LEU A 47 -6.58 -5.73 -19.23
N SER A 48 -6.01 -6.06 -18.08
CA SER A 48 -4.58 -6.32 -17.95
C SER A 48 -4.32 -7.58 -17.15
N TYR A 49 -3.32 -8.33 -17.58
CA TYR A 49 -2.77 -9.47 -16.87
C TYR A 49 -1.27 -9.29 -16.72
N SER A 50 -0.77 -9.45 -15.50
CA SER A 50 0.65 -9.40 -15.22
C SER A 50 1.06 -10.51 -14.28
N ARG A 51 2.17 -11.17 -14.62
CA ARG A 51 2.87 -12.09 -13.72
C ARG A 51 4.19 -11.48 -13.31
N ARG A 52 4.45 -11.37 -12.01
CA ARG A 52 5.65 -10.77 -11.44
C ARG A 52 6.27 -11.71 -10.40
N GLN A 53 7.57 -11.59 -10.19
CA GLN A 53 8.30 -12.28 -9.13
C GLN A 53 8.91 -11.22 -8.21
N ASP A 54 8.59 -11.28 -6.92
CA ASP A 54 9.23 -10.43 -5.92
C ASP A 54 10.28 -11.25 -5.18
N LYS A 55 11.52 -10.77 -5.23
CA LYS A 55 12.66 -11.41 -4.57
C LYS A 55 12.72 -10.92 -3.11
N PRO A 56 13.04 -11.78 -2.13
CA PRO A 56 13.26 -11.36 -0.75
C PRO A 56 14.37 -10.31 -0.68
N ARG A 57 14.27 -9.39 0.27
CA ARG A 57 15.34 -8.41 0.49
C ARG A 57 16.54 -9.09 1.14
N TYR A 58 17.71 -8.45 1.10
CA TYR A 58 18.91 -9.02 1.70
C TYR A 58 18.73 -9.21 3.22
N GLU A 59 18.05 -8.27 3.88
CA GLU A 59 17.73 -8.34 5.29
C GLU A 59 16.86 -9.56 5.60
N ASP A 60 15.85 -9.85 4.79
CA ASP A 60 15.00 -11.04 4.97
C ASP A 60 15.78 -12.36 4.86
N LEU A 61 16.94 -12.37 4.21
CA LEU A 61 17.80 -13.54 4.06
C LEU A 61 18.88 -13.64 5.15
N ASN A 62 19.10 -12.57 5.93
CA ASN A 62 20.19 -12.48 6.88
C ASN A 62 19.92 -13.35 8.12
N PRO A 63 20.68 -14.43 8.35
CA PRO A 63 20.44 -15.36 9.45
C PRO A 63 20.95 -14.86 10.81
N PHE A 64 21.58 -13.68 10.87
CA PHE A 64 22.03 -13.11 12.15
C PHE A 64 20.83 -12.76 13.03
N GLU A 65 20.95 -13.10 14.32
CA GLU A 65 19.95 -12.79 15.34
C GLU A 65 20.19 -11.37 15.86
N TYR A 66 19.18 -10.52 15.69
CA TYR A 66 19.17 -9.16 16.21
C TYR A 66 18.26 -9.10 17.44
N LEU A 67 18.81 -8.66 18.56
CA LEU A 67 18.04 -8.42 19.78
C LEU A 67 17.19 -7.15 19.59
N LEU A 68 15.86 -7.29 19.67
CA LEU A 68 14.95 -6.13 19.70
C LEU A 68 14.68 -5.70 21.14
N ASP A 69 14.44 -6.68 22.01
CA ASP A 69 14.24 -6.54 23.44
C ASP A 69 14.63 -7.85 24.15
N GLU A 70 14.70 -7.87 25.48
CA GLU A 70 15.13 -9.03 26.28
C GLU A 70 14.41 -10.35 25.90
N LEU A 71 13.12 -10.22 25.53
CA LEU A 71 12.24 -11.33 25.17
C LEU A 71 11.94 -11.45 23.67
N SER A 72 12.48 -10.56 22.82
CA SER A 72 12.12 -10.48 21.39
C SER A 72 13.34 -10.36 20.49
N TYR A 73 13.42 -11.25 19.52
CA TYR A 73 14.54 -11.35 18.59
C TYR A 73 14.02 -11.26 17.16
N TRP A 74 14.85 -10.77 16.23
CA TRP A 74 14.58 -10.83 14.80
C TRP A 74 15.66 -11.62 14.09
N LYS A 75 15.25 -12.47 13.16
CA LYS A 75 16.15 -13.33 12.38
C LYS A 75 15.59 -13.55 10.99
N GLY A 76 16.38 -13.23 9.96
CA GLY A 76 16.04 -13.56 8.58
C GLY A 76 16.14 -15.07 8.29
N ASN A 77 15.70 -15.45 7.10
CA ASN A 77 15.67 -16.82 6.63
C ASN A 77 16.40 -16.93 5.28
N PRO A 78 17.62 -17.49 5.26
CA PRO A 78 18.42 -17.60 4.03
C PRO A 78 17.79 -18.54 2.98
N PHE A 79 16.76 -19.31 3.32
CA PHE A 79 16.10 -20.26 2.44
C PHE A 79 14.80 -19.75 1.81
N LEU A 80 14.47 -18.46 2.01
CA LEU A 80 13.29 -17.84 1.41
C LEU A 80 13.24 -18.04 -0.10
N LYS A 81 12.04 -18.37 -0.57
CA LYS A 81 11.70 -18.40 -1.99
C LYS A 81 11.15 -17.04 -2.39
N PRO A 82 11.48 -16.55 -3.58
CA PRO A 82 10.74 -15.45 -4.20
C PRO A 82 9.26 -15.80 -4.32
N GLN A 83 8.38 -14.84 -4.05
CA GLN A 83 6.95 -14.98 -4.27
C GLN A 83 6.61 -14.66 -5.73
N ILE A 84 5.55 -15.28 -6.25
CA ILE A 84 5.05 -15.01 -7.59
C ILE A 84 3.65 -14.40 -7.49
N SER A 85 3.48 -13.20 -8.03
CA SER A 85 2.19 -12.53 -8.15
C SER A 85 1.61 -12.75 -9.53
N ASN A 86 0.37 -13.21 -9.58
CA ASN A 86 -0.46 -13.27 -10.79
C ASN A 86 -1.65 -12.32 -10.58
N LYS A 87 -1.66 -11.21 -11.30
CA LYS A 87 -2.67 -10.16 -11.16
C LYS A 87 -3.44 -9.93 -12.46
N ILE A 88 -4.76 -10.03 -12.38
CA ILE A 88 -5.70 -9.65 -13.44
C ILE A 88 -6.44 -8.41 -12.97
N ILE A 89 -6.54 -7.39 -13.82
CA ILE A 89 -7.25 -6.14 -13.52
C ILE A 89 -8.14 -5.77 -14.71
N LEU A 90 -9.42 -5.59 -14.44
CA LEU A 90 -10.41 -5.00 -15.35
C LEU A 90 -10.71 -3.59 -14.86
N ASN A 91 -10.36 -2.60 -15.67
CA ASN A 91 -10.64 -1.19 -15.42
C ASN A 91 -11.74 -0.71 -16.37
N TYR A 92 -12.69 0.03 -15.83
CA TYR A 92 -13.70 0.77 -16.57
C TYR A 92 -13.67 2.24 -16.16
N THR A 93 -13.32 3.11 -17.09
CA THR A 93 -13.31 4.55 -16.88
C THR A 93 -14.51 5.16 -17.59
N TRP A 94 -15.33 5.89 -16.84
CA TRP A 94 -16.44 6.69 -17.31
C TRP A 94 -16.27 8.15 -16.87
N SER A 95 -15.73 8.98 -17.76
CA SER A 95 -15.45 10.40 -17.55
C SER A 95 -14.62 10.66 -16.29
N SER A 96 -15.29 10.95 -15.17
CA SER A 96 -14.70 11.28 -13.86
C SER A 96 -14.65 10.10 -12.90
N LEU A 97 -15.29 8.99 -13.23
CA LEU A 97 -15.36 7.77 -12.43
C LEU A 97 -14.46 6.70 -13.06
N SER A 98 -13.63 6.04 -12.26
CA SER A 98 -12.87 4.85 -12.65
C SER A 98 -13.20 3.72 -11.69
N LEU A 99 -13.65 2.59 -12.24
CA LEU A 99 -13.92 1.36 -11.52
C LEU A 99 -12.87 0.33 -11.88
N SER A 100 -12.30 -0.33 -10.89
CA SER A 100 -11.23 -1.31 -11.06
C SER A 100 -11.61 -2.57 -10.30
N LEU A 101 -11.90 -3.64 -11.02
CA LEU A 101 -12.05 -4.98 -10.45
C LEU A 101 -10.74 -5.73 -10.66
N TYR A 102 -10.16 -6.29 -9.60
CA TYR A 102 -8.92 -7.06 -9.71
C TYR A 102 -8.96 -8.35 -8.92
N TYR A 103 -8.18 -9.31 -9.40
CA TYR A 103 -7.84 -10.53 -8.71
C TYR A 103 -6.33 -10.67 -8.69
N ASN A 104 -5.76 -10.86 -7.50
CA ASN A 104 -4.33 -11.08 -7.29
C ASN A 104 -4.12 -12.39 -6.54
N LYS A 105 -3.28 -13.26 -7.08
CA LYS A 105 -2.83 -14.48 -6.43
C LYS A 105 -1.33 -14.44 -6.20
N LEU A 106 -0.92 -14.56 -4.95
CA LEU A 106 0.47 -14.71 -4.54
C LEU A 106 0.73 -16.20 -4.23
N ASP A 107 1.65 -16.79 -4.98
CA ASP A 107 2.22 -18.11 -4.71
C ASP A 107 3.55 -17.97 -3.98
N ASP A 108 3.87 -18.89 -3.06
CA ASP A 108 5.03 -18.80 -2.16
C ASP A 108 5.03 -17.47 -1.35
N TYR A 109 3.85 -16.97 -0.96
CA TYR A 109 3.69 -15.71 -0.20
C TYR A 109 4.60 -15.74 1.02
N PHE A 110 5.49 -14.77 1.13
CA PHE A 110 6.36 -14.64 2.30
C PHE A 110 6.01 -13.39 3.09
N THR A 111 6.07 -13.52 4.40
CA THR A 111 5.80 -12.42 5.32
C THR A 111 6.54 -12.65 6.64
N SER A 112 6.68 -11.60 7.42
CA SER A 112 7.19 -11.69 8.78
C SER A 112 6.15 -12.34 9.69
N LEU A 113 6.59 -13.29 10.51
CA LEU A 113 5.76 -13.90 11.55
C LEU A 113 6.57 -14.07 12.83
N THR A 114 5.87 -14.01 13.94
CA THR A 114 6.46 -14.19 15.27
C THR A 114 6.16 -15.60 15.76
N ASP A 115 7.21 -16.33 16.12
CA ASP A 115 7.16 -17.67 16.69
C ASP A 115 7.68 -17.67 18.12
N VAL A 116 7.26 -18.66 18.91
CA VAL A 116 7.84 -18.91 20.23
C VAL A 116 9.25 -19.47 20.06
N PHE A 117 10.21 -18.80 20.69
CA PHE A 117 11.60 -19.21 20.81
C PHE A 117 11.88 -19.62 22.26
N GLU A 118 12.93 -20.42 22.49
CA GLU A 118 13.30 -21.02 23.78
C GLU A 118 12.90 -20.20 25.04
N HIS A 119 12.36 -20.87 26.06
CA HIS A 119 12.09 -20.30 27.40
C HIS A 119 11.38 -18.93 27.40
N ASN A 120 10.17 -18.86 26.83
CA ASN A 120 9.30 -17.66 26.79
C ASN A 120 9.85 -16.47 25.98
N LYS A 121 10.79 -16.70 25.08
CA LYS A 121 11.22 -15.68 24.11
C LYS A 121 10.38 -15.78 22.84
N THR A 122 10.40 -14.72 22.04
CA THR A 122 9.78 -14.72 20.72
C THR A 122 10.81 -14.37 19.66
N ILE A 123 10.68 -15.00 18.51
CA ILE A 123 11.53 -14.73 17.35
C ILE A 123 10.66 -14.35 16.16
N MET A 124 10.94 -13.18 15.60
CA MET A 124 10.30 -12.69 14.41
C MET A 124 11.16 -13.08 13.21
N THR A 125 10.57 -13.82 12.27
CA THR A 125 11.27 -14.33 11.09
C THR A 125 10.38 -14.29 9.85
N THR A 126 11.00 -14.01 8.71
CA THR A 126 10.31 -14.02 7.42
C THR A 126 10.28 -15.46 6.90
N LYS A 127 9.09 -16.02 6.64
CA LYS A 127 8.93 -17.35 6.05
C LYS A 127 8.01 -17.31 4.84
N ASN A 128 8.17 -18.26 3.91
CA ASN A 128 7.15 -18.56 2.90
C ASN A 128 6.01 -19.31 3.60
N ILE A 129 4.87 -18.65 3.72
CA ILE A 129 3.74 -19.11 4.53
C ILE A 129 2.60 -19.70 3.71
N GLY A 130 2.67 -19.73 2.38
CA GLY A 130 1.68 -20.44 1.54
C GLY A 130 1.18 -19.59 0.38
N THR A 131 -0.14 -19.50 0.22
CA THR A 131 -0.78 -18.74 -0.88
C THR A 131 -1.74 -17.68 -0.37
N GLN A 132 -1.68 -16.49 -0.93
CA GLN A 132 -2.63 -15.41 -0.67
C GLN A 132 -3.43 -15.10 -1.93
N GLN A 133 -4.75 -15.08 -1.81
CA GLN A 133 -5.65 -14.64 -2.86
C GLN A 133 -6.37 -13.38 -2.40
N GLN A 134 -6.47 -12.40 -3.29
CA GLN A 134 -7.13 -11.14 -3.02
C GLN A 134 -8.00 -10.79 -4.22
N ILE A 135 -9.31 -10.65 -3.99
CA ILE A 135 -10.22 -10.03 -4.95
C ILE A 135 -10.58 -8.65 -4.43
N GLY A 136 -10.63 -7.66 -5.32
CA GLY A 136 -10.86 -6.28 -4.95
C GLY A 136 -11.66 -5.51 -5.97
N LEU A 137 -12.53 -4.63 -5.48
CA LEU A 137 -13.27 -3.64 -6.26
C LEU A 137 -12.88 -2.26 -5.74
N GLU A 138 -12.34 -1.42 -6.60
CA GLU A 138 -11.95 -0.04 -6.28
C GLU A 138 -12.72 0.93 -7.18
N ALA A 139 -13.19 2.03 -6.59
CA ALA A 139 -13.91 3.09 -7.26
C ALA A 139 -13.25 4.42 -6.94
N VAL A 140 -12.71 5.06 -7.97
CA VAL A 140 -12.09 6.39 -7.87
C VAL A 140 -12.96 7.38 -8.61
N TYR A 141 -13.41 8.42 -7.91
CA TYR A 141 -14.20 9.51 -8.47
C TYR A 141 -13.49 10.83 -8.26
N SER A 142 -13.22 11.55 -9.34
CA SER A 142 -12.63 12.89 -9.27
C SER A 142 -13.31 13.86 -10.22
N LYS A 143 -13.93 14.90 -9.66
CA LYS A 143 -14.65 15.90 -10.45
C LYS A 143 -14.77 17.22 -9.68
N ARG A 144 -14.80 18.32 -10.43
CA ARG A 144 -15.33 19.60 -9.97
C ARG A 144 -16.86 19.57 -9.99
N LEU A 145 -17.49 19.54 -8.83
CA LEU A 145 -18.96 19.49 -8.72
C LEU A 145 -19.58 20.87 -8.96
N THR A 146 -18.97 21.90 -8.41
CA THR A 146 -19.35 23.30 -8.59
C THR A 146 -18.10 24.16 -8.75
N SER A 147 -18.25 25.43 -9.11
CA SER A 147 -17.11 26.35 -9.20
C SER A 147 -16.36 26.52 -7.87
N TRP A 148 -16.98 26.19 -6.75
CA TRP A 148 -16.40 26.32 -5.42
C TRP A 148 -16.06 24.98 -4.74
N TRP A 149 -16.28 23.84 -5.41
CA TRP A 149 -16.06 22.52 -4.80
C TRP A 149 -15.50 21.48 -5.78
N ASP A 150 -14.32 20.98 -5.45
CA ASP A 150 -13.71 19.81 -6.04
C ASP A 150 -13.75 18.62 -5.08
N ILE A 151 -14.10 17.45 -5.61
CA ILE A 151 -14.11 16.20 -4.85
C ILE A 151 -13.20 15.19 -5.51
N ASN A 152 -12.42 14.48 -4.69
CA ASN A 152 -11.66 13.31 -5.06
C ASN A 152 -11.91 12.22 -4.01
N SER A 153 -12.59 11.16 -4.40
CA SER A 153 -12.92 10.05 -3.51
C SER A 153 -12.38 8.74 -4.07
N ASN A 154 -11.83 7.91 -3.20
CA ASN A 154 -11.41 6.55 -3.48
C ASN A 154 -12.06 5.60 -2.48
N ILE A 155 -12.80 4.61 -2.98
CA ILE A 155 -13.47 3.59 -2.19
C ILE A 155 -13.00 2.22 -2.69
N GLY A 156 -12.45 1.41 -1.78
CA GLY A 156 -11.99 0.07 -2.08
C GLY A 156 -12.67 -0.96 -1.19
N PHE A 157 -13.14 -2.05 -1.77
CA PHE A 157 -13.56 -3.26 -1.08
C PHE A 157 -12.66 -4.40 -1.49
N TYR A 158 -12.13 -5.14 -0.52
CA TYR A 158 -11.19 -6.22 -0.74
C TYR A 158 -11.62 -7.45 0.06
N TYR A 159 -11.40 -8.62 -0.50
CA TYR A 159 -11.59 -9.88 0.18
C TYR A 159 -10.31 -10.70 0.07
N PHE A 160 -9.69 -10.94 1.23
CA PHE A 160 -8.50 -11.76 1.36
C PHE A 160 -8.90 -13.19 1.70
N ASP A 161 -8.29 -14.15 0.99
CA ASP A 161 -8.29 -15.57 1.30
C ASP A 161 -6.81 -16.01 1.43
N ASN A 162 -6.33 -16.07 2.67
CA ASN A 162 -4.98 -16.46 3.02
C ASN A 162 -4.96 -17.93 3.44
N LYS A 163 -4.31 -18.76 2.65
CA LYS A 163 -4.10 -20.18 2.97
C LYS A 163 -2.67 -20.35 3.44
N LEU A 164 -2.52 -20.37 4.76
CA LEU A 164 -1.25 -20.59 5.41
C LEU A 164 -0.95 -22.08 5.45
N ASN A 165 0.18 -22.47 4.87
CA ASN A 165 0.65 -23.85 4.84
C ASN A 165 2.18 -23.84 4.90
N TYR A 166 2.72 -23.92 6.11
CA TYR A 166 4.15 -24.04 6.35
C TYR A 166 4.40 -24.97 7.53
N GLU A 167 5.43 -25.82 7.41
CA GLU A 167 5.78 -26.82 8.43
C GLU A 167 4.55 -27.65 8.85
N ASN A 168 4.15 -27.56 10.13
CA ASN A 168 2.97 -28.24 10.68
C ASN A 168 1.76 -27.30 10.85
N TYR A 169 1.88 -26.03 10.47
CA TYR A 169 0.83 -25.03 10.65
C TYR A 169 0.01 -24.86 9.37
N LYS A 170 -1.27 -25.22 9.45
CA LYS A 170 -2.25 -25.10 8.37
C LYS A 170 -3.46 -24.33 8.84
N GLN A 171 -3.66 -23.14 8.30
CA GLN A 171 -4.78 -22.28 8.68
C GLN A 171 -5.26 -21.47 7.48
N GLU A 172 -6.57 -21.26 7.39
CA GLU A 172 -7.18 -20.44 6.35
C GLU A 172 -7.83 -19.21 7.01
N TYR A 173 -7.47 -18.02 6.53
CA TYR A 173 -8.01 -16.76 7.00
C TYR A 173 -8.73 -16.03 5.87
N LYS A 174 -10.04 -15.85 6.05
CA LYS A 174 -10.89 -15.11 5.13
C LYS A 174 -11.30 -13.79 5.75
N ARG A 175 -10.95 -12.68 5.09
CA ARG A 175 -11.17 -11.35 5.66
C ARG A 175 -11.70 -10.38 4.60
N PRO A 176 -12.98 -9.98 4.70
CA PRO A 176 -13.45 -8.80 4.01
C PRO A 176 -12.82 -7.56 4.64
N SER A 177 -12.48 -6.58 3.82
CA SER A 177 -11.90 -5.32 4.24
C SER A 177 -12.36 -4.21 3.32
N CYS A 178 -12.44 -2.99 3.82
CA CYS A 178 -12.69 -1.82 3.01
C CYS A 178 -11.74 -0.68 3.38
N PHE A 179 -11.57 0.19 2.40
CA PHE A 179 -10.86 1.44 2.52
C PHE A 179 -11.72 2.54 1.92
N LEU A 180 -11.75 3.68 2.60
CA LEU A 180 -12.42 4.89 2.16
C LEU A 180 -11.41 6.02 2.29
N SER A 181 -11.25 6.81 1.24
CA SER A 181 -10.56 8.07 1.29
C SER A 181 -11.32 9.10 0.48
N ALA A 182 -11.45 10.31 1.00
CA ALA A 182 -12.12 11.40 0.33
C ALA A 182 -11.39 12.71 0.64
N ASN A 183 -11.07 13.46 -0.39
CA ASN A 183 -10.51 14.80 -0.32
C ASN A 183 -11.52 15.75 -0.94
N ASN A 184 -11.93 16.75 -0.17
CA ASN A 184 -12.84 17.79 -0.60
C ASN A 184 -12.11 19.12 -0.52
N ASN A 185 -11.97 19.79 -1.66
CA ASN A 185 -11.40 21.12 -1.73
C ASN A 185 -12.51 22.14 -1.99
N PHE A 186 -12.65 23.09 -1.08
CA PHE A 186 -13.64 24.16 -1.14
C PHE A 186 -12.94 25.50 -1.40
N HIS A 187 -13.23 26.10 -2.54
CA HIS A 187 -12.78 27.44 -2.89
C HIS A 187 -13.74 28.47 -2.29
N LEU A 188 -13.39 28.99 -1.12
CA LEU A 188 -14.19 29.96 -0.38
C LEU A 188 -13.98 31.39 -0.94
N PRO A 189 -14.91 32.31 -0.67
CA PRO A 189 -14.72 33.73 -0.96
C PRO A 189 -13.43 34.27 -0.33
N LEU A 190 -12.87 35.35 -0.89
CA LEU A 190 -11.62 35.99 -0.44
C LEU A 190 -10.34 35.20 -0.74
N GLY A 191 -10.38 34.24 -1.68
CA GLY A 191 -9.21 33.46 -2.11
C GLY A 191 -8.68 32.53 -1.03
N ILE A 192 -9.59 31.96 -0.23
CA ILE A 192 -9.29 30.97 0.80
C ILE A 192 -9.67 29.60 0.25
N ASP A 193 -8.75 28.65 0.32
CA ASP A 193 -8.97 27.26 -0.03
C ASP A 193 -9.02 26.42 1.24
N LEU A 194 -10.13 25.71 1.44
CA LEU A 194 -10.31 24.77 2.54
C LEU A 194 -10.25 23.34 1.98
N GLU A 195 -9.26 22.57 2.40
CA GLU A 195 -9.16 21.16 2.08
C GLU A 195 -9.56 20.32 3.30
N LEU A 196 -10.51 19.42 3.10
CA LEU A 196 -10.92 18.42 4.08
C LEU A 196 -10.59 17.04 3.52
N SER A 197 -9.63 16.36 4.14
CA SER A 197 -9.24 15.00 3.77
C SER A 197 -9.66 14.01 4.85
N GLY A 198 -10.28 12.92 4.44
CA GLY A 198 -10.71 11.83 5.31
C GLY A 198 -10.15 10.52 4.81
N ARG A 199 -9.74 9.66 5.74
CA ARG A 199 -9.34 8.29 5.46
C ARG A 199 -9.90 7.34 6.50
N TYR A 200 -10.30 6.16 6.06
CA TYR A 200 -10.78 5.09 6.92
C TYR A 200 -10.39 3.73 6.34
N TYR A 201 -9.81 2.91 7.19
CA TYR A 201 -9.52 1.51 6.94
C TYR A 201 -10.35 0.68 7.90
N SER A 202 -11.08 -0.32 7.39
CA SER A 202 -11.73 -1.30 8.26
C SER A 202 -10.70 -2.23 8.89
N LYS A 203 -11.19 -3.16 9.71
CA LYS A 203 -10.41 -4.34 10.09
C LYS A 203 -9.88 -5.02 8.83
N ARG A 204 -8.58 -5.35 8.82
CA ARG A 204 -7.91 -5.92 7.64
C ARG A 204 -6.87 -6.96 8.03
N GLN A 205 -6.53 -7.79 7.06
CA GLN A 205 -5.47 -8.79 7.18
C GLN A 205 -4.11 -8.10 7.40
N GLY A 206 -3.38 -8.52 8.43
CA GLY A 206 -1.97 -8.17 8.65
C GLY A 206 -1.04 -9.07 7.84
N GLY A 207 0.25 -9.12 8.21
CA GLY A 207 1.26 -9.90 7.48
C GLY A 207 0.90 -11.40 7.42
N SER A 208 0.84 -12.05 8.58
CA SER A 208 0.65 -13.49 8.76
C SER A 208 -0.73 -13.85 9.36
N TYR A 209 -0.79 -14.20 10.64
CA TYR A 209 -2.01 -14.47 11.40
C TYR A 209 -2.61 -13.20 12.05
N GLU A 210 -1.90 -12.08 11.94
CA GLU A 210 -2.25 -10.79 12.52
C GLU A 210 -3.45 -10.13 11.85
N VAL A 211 -4.15 -9.33 12.64
CA VAL A 211 -5.33 -8.57 12.26
C VAL A 211 -5.13 -7.14 12.68
N ASN A 212 -5.10 -6.24 11.70
CA ASN A 212 -5.11 -4.81 11.97
C ASN A 212 -6.54 -4.39 12.28
N LYS A 213 -6.74 -3.64 13.37
CA LYS A 213 -8.05 -3.06 13.68
C LYS A 213 -8.35 -1.91 12.73
N SER A 214 -9.61 -1.48 12.73
CA SER A 214 -10.03 -0.31 11.98
C SER A 214 -9.34 0.94 12.49
N THR A 215 -8.93 1.80 11.56
CA THR A 215 -8.33 3.09 11.89
C THR A 215 -8.71 4.11 10.82
N GLY A 216 -8.77 5.39 11.20
CA GLY A 216 -9.09 6.46 10.28
C GLY A 216 -8.86 7.80 10.94
N GLY A 217 -8.84 8.84 10.12
CA GLY A 217 -8.54 10.20 10.53
C GLY A 217 -9.14 11.18 9.55
N ILE A 218 -9.30 12.42 10.03
CA ILE A 218 -9.73 13.55 9.23
C ILE A 218 -8.71 14.66 9.43
N ASP A 219 -8.16 15.17 8.34
CA ASP A 219 -7.28 16.33 8.35
C ASP A 219 -7.97 17.51 7.67
N LEU A 220 -7.63 18.70 8.13
CA LEU A 220 -8.17 19.97 7.65
C LEU A 220 -6.99 20.90 7.32
N ASP A 221 -6.95 21.44 6.10
CA ASP A 221 -5.98 22.46 5.70
C ASP A 221 -6.71 23.71 5.22
N LEU A 222 -6.32 24.86 5.75
CA LEU A 222 -6.79 26.17 5.34
C LEU A 222 -5.64 26.93 4.71
N ASN A 223 -5.77 27.20 3.42
CA ASN A 223 -4.78 27.94 2.63
C ASN A 223 -5.33 29.30 2.23
N LYS A 224 -4.51 30.34 2.36
CA LYS A 224 -4.78 31.64 1.75
C LYS A 224 -3.53 32.13 1.05
N SER A 225 -3.67 32.53 -0.21
CA SER A 225 -2.61 33.19 -0.95
C SER A 225 -2.98 34.61 -1.34
N TRP A 226 -2.00 35.50 -1.41
CA TRP A 226 -2.18 36.88 -1.85
C TRP A 226 -0.98 37.38 -2.63
N ASN A 227 -1.17 38.51 -3.33
CA ASN A 227 -0.17 39.14 -4.19
C ASN A 227 0.36 38.19 -5.28
N ASN A 228 -0.53 37.67 -6.13
CA ASN A 228 -0.22 36.68 -7.18
C ASN A 228 0.56 35.47 -6.64
N ASN A 229 0.06 34.86 -5.57
CA ASN A 229 0.65 33.69 -4.90
C ASN A 229 2.07 33.90 -4.34
N ARG A 230 2.54 35.15 -4.16
CA ARG A 230 3.85 35.40 -3.53
C ARG A 230 3.85 35.11 -2.04
N PHE A 231 2.75 35.40 -1.37
CA PHE A 231 2.56 35.07 0.03
C PHE A 231 1.52 33.96 0.13
N ARG A 232 1.83 32.93 0.92
CA ARG A 232 0.90 31.86 1.27
C ARG A 232 0.95 31.62 2.76
N LEU A 233 -0.22 31.58 3.38
CA LEU A 233 -0.43 31.14 4.75
C LEU A 233 -1.25 29.86 4.71
N SER A 234 -0.76 28.81 5.36
CA SER A 234 -1.43 27.52 5.51
C SER A 234 -1.57 27.21 6.98
N LEU A 235 -2.76 26.78 7.39
CA LEU A 235 -3.04 26.24 8.70
C LEU A 235 -3.54 24.81 8.51
N LEU A 236 -2.68 23.85 8.84
CA LEU A 236 -2.97 22.42 8.74
C LEU A 236 -3.23 21.86 10.14
N MET A 237 -4.37 21.19 10.30
CA MET A 237 -4.68 20.37 11.46
C MET A 237 -4.83 18.93 11.02
N THR A 238 -4.00 18.06 11.58
CA THR A 238 -4.01 16.61 11.34
C THR A 238 -4.79 15.90 12.44
N ASP A 239 -5.42 14.78 12.09
CA ASP A 239 -6.25 13.92 12.95
C ASP A 239 -7.15 14.73 13.91
N LEU A 240 -8.06 15.52 13.32
CA LEU A 240 -9.00 16.39 14.00
C LEU A 240 -9.76 15.64 15.12
N LEU A 241 -10.09 14.36 14.90
CA LEU A 241 -10.84 13.52 15.83
C LEU A 241 -9.98 12.67 16.78
N HIS A 242 -8.65 12.61 16.57
CA HIS A 242 -7.73 11.75 17.33
C HIS A 242 -8.13 10.28 17.31
N THR A 243 -8.45 9.78 16.11
CA THR A 243 -8.92 8.41 15.89
C THR A 243 -7.88 7.51 15.25
N GLU A 244 -6.72 8.05 14.89
CA GLU A 244 -5.65 7.27 14.27
C GLU A 244 -4.89 6.44 15.31
N ARG A 245 -4.92 5.12 15.09
CA ARG A 245 -4.36 4.11 15.99
C ARG A 245 -3.80 2.96 15.18
N TRP A 246 -2.68 2.43 15.63
CA TRP A 246 -2.04 1.26 15.02
C TRP A 246 -2.25 0.02 15.89
N ASP A 247 -3.51 -0.31 16.11
CA ASP A 247 -3.92 -1.48 16.87
C ASP A 247 -3.88 -2.74 15.99
N SER A 248 -3.24 -3.79 16.48
CA SER A 248 -3.26 -5.12 15.87
C SER A 248 -3.31 -6.23 16.93
N TYR A 249 -3.80 -7.40 16.54
CA TYR A 249 -3.73 -8.60 17.36
C TYR A 249 -3.53 -9.82 16.48
N GLY A 250 -2.93 -10.87 17.02
CA GLY A 250 -2.69 -12.11 16.32
C GLY A 250 -2.68 -13.28 17.28
N ILE A 251 -3.40 -14.34 16.94
CA ILE A 251 -3.44 -15.59 17.71
C ILE A 251 -2.90 -16.70 16.82
N LYS A 252 -1.84 -17.37 17.29
CA LYS A 252 -1.25 -18.54 16.68
C LYS A 252 -1.04 -19.60 17.75
N ASP A 253 -1.83 -20.69 17.69
CA ASP A 253 -1.81 -21.77 18.68
C ASP A 253 -1.94 -21.22 20.12
N SER A 254 -0.90 -21.32 20.95
CA SER A 254 -0.87 -20.76 22.31
C SER A 254 -0.31 -19.33 22.39
N LEU A 255 0.26 -18.80 21.30
CA LEU A 255 0.83 -17.46 21.24
C LEU A 255 -0.26 -16.43 20.94
N ASN A 256 -0.47 -15.49 21.85
CA ASN A 256 -1.36 -14.35 21.68
C ASN A 256 -0.54 -13.06 21.70
N LEU A 257 -0.54 -12.35 20.58
CA LEU A 257 0.10 -11.05 20.42
C LEU A 257 -0.96 -9.98 20.30
N SER A 258 -0.77 -8.89 21.05
CA SER A 258 -1.57 -7.69 20.91
C SER A 258 -0.63 -6.50 20.90
N SER A 259 -0.74 -5.66 19.88
CA SER A 259 0.01 -4.42 19.77
C SER A 259 -0.99 -3.27 19.63
N TRP A 260 -0.71 -2.17 20.31
CA TRP A 260 -1.53 -0.98 20.24
C TRP A 260 -0.64 0.23 20.43
N GLY A 261 -1.07 1.33 19.83
CA GLY A 261 -0.39 2.59 19.99
C GLY A 261 -1.07 3.71 19.23
N TYR A 262 -0.64 4.91 19.58
CA TYR A 262 -0.99 6.16 18.93
C TYR A 262 0.28 6.71 18.29
N GLY A 263 0.17 7.23 17.07
CA GLY A 263 1.19 8.14 16.59
C GLY A 263 0.98 9.51 17.22
N GLU A 264 1.92 10.44 17.02
CA GLU A 264 1.61 11.86 17.16
C GLU A 264 0.77 12.31 15.96
N SER A 265 -0.48 11.84 15.87
CA SER A 265 -1.36 12.03 14.73
C SER A 265 -2.04 13.40 14.73
N ARG A 266 -2.32 13.97 15.91
CA ARG A 266 -2.97 15.27 16.05
C ARG A 266 -1.94 16.40 16.19
N LYS A 267 -1.71 17.14 15.10
CA LYS A 267 -0.81 18.30 15.06
C LYS A 267 -1.48 19.50 14.41
N ILE A 268 -1.20 20.69 14.94
CA ILE A 268 -1.54 21.97 14.32
C ILE A 268 -0.24 22.57 13.79
N MET A 269 -0.21 22.88 12.49
CA MET A 269 0.95 23.44 11.81
C MET A 269 0.54 24.73 11.11
N LEU A 270 1.19 25.83 11.48
CA LEU A 270 1.10 27.11 10.78
C LEU A 270 2.32 27.25 9.87
N ARG A 271 2.09 27.41 8.57
CA ARG A 271 3.14 27.58 7.56
C ARG A 271 2.96 28.90 6.84
N PHE A 272 3.98 29.76 6.94
CA PHE A 272 4.09 30.96 6.12
C PHE A 272 5.14 30.73 5.03
N THR A 273 4.81 31.07 3.79
CA THR A 273 5.72 30.94 2.64
C THR A 273 5.75 32.25 1.86
N TYR A 274 6.97 32.75 1.61
CA TYR A 274 7.22 33.92 0.78
C TYR A 274 8.11 33.55 -0.41
N SER A 275 7.57 33.71 -1.62
CA SER A 275 8.28 33.40 -2.87
C SER A 275 8.89 34.65 -3.49
N ILE A 276 10.21 34.66 -3.65
CA ILE A 276 10.98 35.77 -4.26
C ILE A 276 11.36 35.39 -5.69
N GLY A 277 11.02 36.25 -6.66
CA GLY A 277 11.33 36.05 -8.09
C GLY A 277 10.14 36.37 -9.00
N LYS A 278 10.40 36.63 -10.29
CA LYS A 278 9.32 36.75 -11.30
C LYS A 278 8.81 35.35 -11.64
N GLN A 279 7.55 35.03 -11.33
CA GLN A 279 6.85 33.91 -11.97
C GLN A 279 6.65 34.26 -13.45
N LYS A 280 7.64 33.96 -14.30
CA LYS A 280 7.55 34.07 -15.76
C LYS A 280 6.80 32.85 -16.30
N PHE A 281 5.49 32.81 -16.14
CA PHE A 281 4.62 32.04 -17.03
C PHE A 281 3.28 32.77 -17.10
N GLU A 282 3.21 33.80 -17.94
CA GLU A 282 1.93 34.18 -18.53
C GLU A 282 1.44 32.95 -19.30
N LYS A 283 0.25 32.45 -18.94
CA LYS A 283 -0.47 31.50 -19.77
C LYS A 283 -0.80 32.24 -21.06
N GLU A 284 0.01 32.07 -22.10
CA GLU A 284 -0.39 32.43 -23.46
C GLU A 284 -1.59 31.55 -23.82
N GLU A 285 -2.78 32.13 -23.76
CA GLU A 285 -3.94 31.61 -24.49
C GLU A 285 -3.60 31.70 -25.98
N LYS A 286 -3.02 30.63 -26.54
CA LYS A 286 -2.91 30.48 -27.98
C LYS A 286 -4.32 30.41 -28.55
N ASN A 287 -4.80 31.54 -29.08
CA ASN A 287 -5.96 31.59 -29.95
C ASN A 287 -5.75 30.61 -31.12
N LEU A 288 -6.58 29.57 -31.15
CA LEU A 288 -6.67 28.53 -32.17
C LEU A 288 -7.28 29.08 -33.48
N GLU A 289 -6.65 30.07 -34.11
CA GLU A 289 -7.04 30.52 -35.46
C GLU A 289 -6.21 29.91 -36.60
N GLU A 290 -5.06 29.29 -36.30
CA GLU A 290 -4.13 28.79 -37.34
C GLU A 290 -4.49 27.41 -37.94
N LEU A 291 -5.43 26.68 -37.35
CA LEU A 291 -5.86 25.35 -37.83
C LEU A 291 -6.94 25.39 -38.93
N LYS A 292 -7.33 26.58 -39.42
CA LYS A 292 -8.27 26.77 -40.54
C LYS A 292 -7.61 27.12 -41.88
N ARG A 293 -6.27 27.01 -41.98
CA ARG A 293 -5.50 27.39 -43.19
C ARG A 293 -4.74 26.24 -43.87
N LEU A 294 -4.99 25.00 -43.48
CA LEU A 294 -4.52 23.80 -44.19
C LEU A 294 -5.71 22.88 -44.46
#